data_AF-A0A9E3I865-F1
#
_entry.id   AF-A0A9E3I865-F1
#
_cell.length_a   1.000
_cell.length_b   1.000
_cell.length_c   1.000
_cell.angle_alpha   90.00
_cell.angle_beta   90.00
_cell.angle_gamma   90.00
#
_symmetry.space_group_name_H-M   'P 1'
#
loop_
_entity.id
_entity.type
_entity.pdbx_description
1 polymer ?
#
loop_
_entity_poly.entity_id
_entity_poly.type
_entity_poly.pdbx_seq_one_letter_code
_entity_poly.pdbx_strand_id
1 'polypeptide(L)' 'MHAEHQTTEITPEDPVDAALAWHQGDPRATIATLIEDCRHLRRQLALSEGAMSRGMTRGWTPSYDRSE' A
#
# COMPACT_ATOMS: atom_id res chain seq x y z
N MET A 1 -5.07 -44.58 -2.97
CA MET A 1 -5.30 -43.39 -2.12
C MET A 1 -5.10 -42.17 -3.00
N HIS A 2 -6.18 -41.62 -3.54
CA HIS A 2 -6.12 -40.42 -4.37
C HIS A 2 -6.17 -39.24 -3.42
N ALA A 3 -5.01 -38.62 -3.18
CA ALA A 3 -4.97 -37.33 -2.49
C ALA A 3 -5.45 -36.28 -3.49
N GLU A 4 -6.72 -35.93 -3.38
CA GLU A 4 -7.30 -34.77 -4.02
C GLU A 4 -6.64 -33.51 -3.47
N HIS A 5 -5.68 -32.97 -4.24
CA HIS A 5 -5.15 -31.63 -4.02
C HIS A 5 -6.27 -30.62 -4.31
N GLN A 6 -7.01 -30.26 -3.26
CA GLN A 6 -7.93 -29.13 -3.30
C GLN A 6 -7.09 -27.86 -3.57
N THR A 7 -7.03 -27.47 -4.85
CA THR A 7 -6.52 -26.15 -5.22
C THR A 7 -7.56 -25.15 -4.75
N THR A 8 -7.31 -24.52 -3.61
CA THR A 8 -8.09 -23.37 -3.15
C THR A 8 -7.93 -22.29 -4.21
N GLU A 9 -8.98 -22.03 -4.99
CA GLU A 9 -9.03 -20.87 -5.88
C GLU A 9 -8.91 -19.63 -4.99
N ILE A 10 -7.76 -18.98 -5.04
CA ILE A 10 -7.55 -17.66 -4.43
C ILE A 10 -8.32 -16.68 -5.30
N THR A 11 -9.60 -16.48 -4.99
CA THR A 11 -10.30 -15.28 -5.47
C THR A 11 -9.56 -14.10 -4.84
N PRO A 12 -9.09 -13.11 -5.61
CA PRO A 12 -8.47 -11.94 -5.02
C PRO A 12 -9.52 -11.30 -4.10
N GLU A 13 -9.30 -11.39 -2.80
CA GLU A 13 -10.06 -10.65 -1.80
C GLU A 13 -10.11 -9.17 -2.23
N ASP A 14 -11.30 -8.56 -2.16
CA ASP A 14 -11.43 -7.13 -2.36
C ASP A 14 -10.45 -6.43 -1.40
N PRO A 15 -9.50 -5.62 -1.89
CA PRO A 15 -8.53 -4.94 -1.04
C PRO A 15 -9.17 -4.10 0.08
N VAL A 16 -10.38 -3.60 -0.15
CA VAL A 16 -11.16 -2.87 0.88
C VAL A 16 -11.61 -3.82 1.97
N ASP A 17 -12.18 -4.98 1.61
CA ASP A 17 -12.62 -5.99 2.58
C ASP A 17 -11.43 -6.55 3.37
N ALA A 18 -10.29 -6.76 2.71
CA ALA A 18 -9.06 -7.16 3.36
C ALA A 18 -8.58 -6.11 4.38
N ALA A 19 -8.59 -4.82 4.01
CA ALA A 19 -8.21 -3.73 4.91
C ALA A 19 -9.19 -3.54 6.08
N LEU A 20 -10.48 -3.80 5.86
CA LEU A 20 -11.50 -3.79 6.90
C LEU A 20 -11.34 -4.96 7.87
N ALA A 21 -11.01 -6.16 7.38
CA ALA A 21 -10.82 -7.35 8.20
C ALA A 21 -9.74 -7.16 9.28
N TRP A 22 -8.68 -6.38 9.00
CA TRP A 22 -7.62 -6.06 9.96
C TRP A 22 -8.13 -5.32 11.20
N HIS A 23 -9.22 -4.56 11.07
CA HIS A 23 -9.88 -3.84 12.16
C HIS A 23 -11.26 -4.41 12.49
N GLN A 24 -11.48 -5.71 12.26
CA GLN A 24 -12.76 -6.40 12.55
C GLN A 24 -13.98 -5.72 11.89
N GLY A 25 -13.76 -5.10 10.73
CA GLY A 25 -14.78 -4.36 10.01
C GLY A 25 -15.01 -2.93 10.48
N ASP A 26 -14.21 -2.36 11.39
CA ASP A 26 -14.32 -0.95 11.79
C ASP A 26 -13.73 -0.01 10.72
N PRO A 27 -14.57 0.71 9.96
CA PRO A 27 -14.08 1.59 8.89
C PRO A 27 -13.30 2.78 9.42
N ARG A 28 -13.59 3.27 10.63
CA ARG A 28 -12.87 4.43 11.20
C ARG A 28 -11.45 4.04 11.58
N ALA A 29 -11.28 2.89 12.23
CA ALA A 29 -9.95 2.39 12.59
C ALA A 29 -9.12 2.05 11.34
N THR A 30 -9.71 1.43 10.33
CA THR A 30 -9.07 1.18 9.03
C THR A 30 -8.63 2.48 8.36
N ILE A 31 -9.53 3.46 8.21
CA ILE A 31 -9.20 4.76 7.57
C ILE A 31 -8.11 5.49 8.37
N ALA A 32 -8.18 5.50 9.70
CA ALA A 32 -7.16 6.14 10.54
C ALA A 32 -5.77 5.52 10.32
N THR A 33 -5.70 4.20 10.21
CA THR A 33 -4.46 3.46 9.92
C THR A 33 -3.92 3.82 8.54
N LEU A 34 -4.77 3.76 7.51
CA LEU A 34 -4.37 4.09 6.14
C LEU A 34 -3.86 5.54 6.01
N ILE A 35 -4.46 6.49 6.74
CA ILE A 35 -3.98 7.87 6.78
C ILE A 35 -2.57 7.94 7.38
N GLU A 36 -2.28 7.20 8.45
CA GLU A 36 -0.94 7.17 9.04
C GLU A 36 0.07 6.47 8.13
N ASP A 37 -0.32 5.39 7.46
CA ASP A 37 0.52 4.72 6.47
C ASP A 37 0.86 5.66 5.31
N CYS A 38 -0.12 6.39 4.78
CA CYS A 38 0.13 7.41 3.76
C CYS A 38 1.10 8.50 4.26
N ARG A 39 0.98 8.96 5.50
CA ARG A 39 1.92 9.92 6.09
C ARG A 39 3.32 9.34 6.22
N HIS A 40 3.44 8.09 6.67
CA HIS A 40 4.71 7.39 6.75
C HIS A 40 5.38 7.28 5.38
N LEU A 41 4.64 6.83 4.37
CA LEU A 41 5.14 6.69 3.00
C LEU A 41 5.58 8.03 2.41
N ARG A 42 4.81 9.10 2.62
CA ARG A 42 5.20 10.46 2.19
C ARG A 42 6.49 10.93 2.86
N ARG A 43 6.68 10.64 4.15
CA ARG A 43 7.95 10.94 4.85
C ARG A 43 9.12 10.16 4.24
N GLN A 44 8.96 8.87 3.98
CA GLN A 44 10.01 8.05 3.35
C GLN A 44 10.35 8.55 1.94
N LEU A 45 9.35 8.98 1.18
CA LEU A 45 9.56 9.53 -0.16
C LEU A 45 10.34 10.85 -0.11
N ALA A 46 10.03 11.75 0.83
CA ALA A 46 10.75 13.00 1.03
C ALA A 46 12.21 12.79 1.45
N LEU A 47 12.47 11.82 2.34
CA LEU A 47 13.83 11.44 2.71
C LEU A 47 14.59 10.87 1.50
N SER A 48 13.93 10.04 0.71
CA SER A 48 14.53 9.46 -0.50
C SER A 48 14.85 10.53 -1.54
N GLU A 49 13.93 11.47 -1.78
CA GLU A 49 14.14 12.61 -2.68
C GLU A 49 15.36 13.43 -2.26
N GLY A 50 15.50 13.75 -0.96
CA GLY A 50 16.65 14.49 -0.44
C GLY A 50 17.98 13.72 -0.49
N ALA A 51 17.94 12.39 -0.42
CA ALA A 51 19.13 11.54 -0.47
C ALA A 51 19.59 11.22 -1.90
N MET A 52 18.66 11.18 -2.86
CA MET A 52 18.96 10.84 -4.26
C MET A 52 19.54 12.04 -5.02
N SER A 53 20.61 11.82 -5.78
CA SER A 53 21.15 12.87 -6.66
C SER A 53 20.28 13.02 -7.91
N ARG A 54 20.21 14.25 -8.45
CA ARG A 54 19.49 14.54 -9.72
C ARG A 54 20.02 13.71 -10.91
N GLY A 55 21.30 13.35 -10.88
CA GLY A 55 21.92 12.49 -11.90
C GLY A 55 21.44 11.03 -11.81
N MET A 56 21.27 10.51 -10.59
CA MET A 56 20.75 9.15 -10.36
C MET A 56 19.31 9.00 -10.88
N THR A 57 18.45 9.99 -10.62
CA THR A 57 17.04 9.95 -11.06
C THR A 57 16.83 10.43 -12.49
N ARG A 58 17.89 10.78 -13.22
CA ARG A 58 17.83 11.41 -14.56
C ARG A 58 16.88 12.61 -14.61
N GLY A 59 16.88 13.42 -13.54
CA GLY A 59 16.03 14.60 -13.41
C GLY A 59 14.59 14.32 -12.99
N TRP A 60 14.18 13.06 -12.80
CA TRP A 60 12.87 12.74 -12.23
C TRP A 60 12.78 13.17 -10.76
N THR A 61 11.61 13.67 -10.37
CA THR A 61 11.27 14.13 -9.02
C THR A 61 9.90 13.54 -8.64
N PRO A 62 9.72 13.03 -7.41
CA PRO A 62 8.44 12.47 -6.98
C PRO A 62 7.30 13.50 -6.95
N SER A 63 6.09 13.05 -7.28
CA SER A 63 4.84 13.80 -7.07
C SER A 63 4.13 13.24 -5.84
N TYR A 64 3.74 14.12 -4.90
CA TYR A 64 3.06 13.75 -3.66
C TYR A 64 1.53 13.69 -3.79
N ASP A 65 1.02 14.28 -4.87
CA ASP A 65 -0.38 14.31 -5.22
C ASP A 65 -0.66 13.39 -6.41
N ARG A 66 -1.86 12.80 -6.39
CA ARG A 66 -2.38 12.02 -7.51
C ARG A 66 -2.84 13.01 -8.57
N SER A 67 -2.32 12.92 -9.78
CA SER A 67 -2.86 13.62 -10.95
C SER A 67 -4.28 13.11 -11.22
N GLU A 68 -5.25 14.03 -11.27
CA GLU A 68 -6.63 13.76 -11.70
C GLU A 68 -6.70 13.29 -13.16
#